data_AF-A0AB37VBQ3-F1
#
_entry.id   AF-A0AB37VBQ3-F1
#
_cell.length_a   1.000
_cell.length_b   1.000
_cell.length_c   1.000
_cell.angle_alpha   90.00
_cell.angle_beta   90.00
_cell.angle_gamma   90.00
#
_symmetry.space_group_name_H-M   'P 1'
#
loop_
_entity.id
_entity.type
_entity.pdbx_description
1 polymer ?
#
loop_
_entity_poly.entity_id
_entity_poly.type
_entity_poly.pdbx_seq_one_letter_code
_entity_poly.pdbx_strand_id
1 'polypeptide(L)'
;MGRNDLLIRTFLKGSGPIPPGKYWIVDRGTGGLFSGLKAKVQDRWNMVISGAEFGRDEWFALYKDDWGIDDGTWIDNVYRGLFRLHPGTVSEGCITITHNSDYALIRNALMSTELIQVPCMRSLMARGWVEVSESGYNSTCP
;
A
#
# COMPACT_ATOMS: atom_id res chain seq x y z
N MET A 1 1.12 -19.41 22.97
CA MET A 1 1.12 -19.31 21.49
C MET A 1 2.13 -18.24 21.12
N GLY A 2 3.40 -18.60 20.93
CA GLY A 2 4.49 -17.63 20.94
C GLY A 2 5.43 -17.83 19.76
N ARG A 3 5.78 -16.70 19.11
CA ARG A 3 6.85 -16.46 18.14
C ARG A 3 6.87 -17.27 16.83
N ASN A 4 6.51 -18.55 16.82
CA ASN A 4 6.55 -19.38 15.62
C ASN A 4 5.38 -19.10 14.66
N ASP A 5 4.22 -18.68 15.18
CA ASP A 5 3.01 -18.44 14.38
C ASP A 5 3.10 -17.11 13.58
N LEU A 6 3.83 -16.12 14.11
CA LEU A 6 4.09 -14.85 13.43
C LEU A 6 5.05 -15.03 12.24
N LEU A 7 6.13 -15.81 12.42
CA LEU A 7 7.03 -16.16 11.33
C LEU A 7 6.27 -16.90 10.21
N ILE A 8 5.50 -17.94 10.56
CA ILE A 8 4.71 -18.72 9.58
C ILE A 8 3.75 -17.83 8.78
N ARG A 9 3.08 -16.86 9.42
CA ARG A 9 2.15 -15.95 8.74
C ARG A 9 2.85 -15.01 7.75
N THR A 10 4.05 -14.54 8.05
CA THR A 10 4.87 -13.73 7.12
C THR A 10 5.20 -14.49 5.84
N PHE A 11 5.29 -15.83 5.89
CA PHE A 11 5.57 -16.69 4.74
C PHE A 11 4.33 -17.09 3.92
N LEU A 12 3.12 -16.71 4.36
CA LEU A 12 1.90 -16.96 3.63
C LEU A 12 1.61 -15.79 2.68
N LYS A 13 1.37 -16.09 1.40
CA LYS A 13 1.02 -15.09 0.38
C LYS A 13 -0.22 -14.30 0.83
N GLY A 14 -0.09 -12.97 0.95
CA GLY A 14 -1.18 -12.09 1.41
C GLY A 14 -1.47 -12.16 2.92
N SER A 15 -0.60 -12.78 3.71
CA SER A 15 -0.76 -12.89 5.17
C SER A 15 0.43 -12.28 5.89
N GLY A 16 0.16 -11.76 7.10
CA GLY A 16 1.16 -11.08 7.92
C GLY A 16 1.30 -9.58 7.61
N PRO A 17 1.93 -8.82 8.52
CA PRO A 17 2.07 -7.37 8.38
C PRO A 17 2.83 -6.99 7.10
N ILE A 18 2.67 -5.73 6.69
CA ILE A 18 3.54 -5.16 5.68
C ILE A 18 5.00 -5.31 6.17
N PRO A 19 5.91 -5.84 5.33
CA PRO A 19 7.30 -6.05 5.70
C PRO A 19 7.99 -4.72 6.06
N PRO A 20 9.01 -4.74 6.91
CA PRO A 20 9.78 -3.54 7.24
C PRO A 20 10.55 -3.01 6.02
N GLY A 21 10.75 -1.70 6.02
CA GLY A 21 11.51 -0.99 5.01
C GLY A 21 10.80 0.26 4.50
N LYS A 22 11.43 0.90 3.52
CA LYS A 22 10.89 2.07 2.85
C LYS A 22 9.98 1.67 1.69
N TYR A 23 8.85 2.34 1.58
CA TYR A 23 7.87 2.16 0.53
C TYR A 23 7.52 3.50 -0.12
N TRP A 24 7.59 3.55 -1.44
CA TRP A 24 7.11 4.68 -2.23
C TRP A 24 5.59 4.67 -2.31
N ILE A 25 4.98 5.83 -2.07
CA ILE A 25 3.53 6.03 -2.18
C ILE A 25 3.23 6.49 -3.60
N VAL A 26 2.59 5.61 -4.38
CA VAL A 26 2.38 5.81 -5.82
C VAL A 26 0.88 5.81 -6.12
N ASP A 27 0.44 6.67 -7.03
CA ASP A 27 -0.94 6.62 -7.51
C ASP A 27 -1.19 5.31 -8.27
N ARG A 28 -2.23 4.57 -7.91
CA ARG A 28 -2.58 3.31 -8.59
C ARG A 28 -2.81 3.47 -10.11
N GLY A 29 -3.17 4.67 -10.56
CA GLY A 29 -3.39 5.00 -11.97
C GLY A 29 -2.15 5.18 -12.84
N THR A 30 -0.93 5.10 -12.30
CA THR A 30 0.32 5.38 -13.04
C THR A 30 0.88 4.18 -13.83
N GLY A 31 0.19 3.04 -13.82
CA GLY A 31 0.49 1.89 -14.70
C GLY A 31 0.13 2.17 -16.17
N GLY A 32 0.99 2.91 -16.87
CA GLY A 32 0.92 3.16 -18.32
C GLY A 32 -0.05 4.29 -18.72
N LEU A 33 0.42 5.15 -19.64
CA LEU A 33 -0.27 6.36 -20.14
C LEU A 33 -1.70 6.12 -20.70
N PHE A 34 -2.11 4.87 -20.92
CA PHE A 34 -3.39 4.50 -21.52
C PHE A 34 -4.36 3.73 -20.60
N SER A 35 -3.97 3.36 -19.38
CA SER A 35 -4.82 2.57 -18.46
C SER A 35 -5.77 3.43 -17.61
N GLY A 36 -5.49 4.72 -17.46
CA GLY A 36 -6.16 5.60 -16.51
C GLY A 36 -7.61 5.96 -16.84
N LEU A 37 -8.03 5.92 -18.11
CA LEU A 37 -9.40 6.34 -18.48
C LEU A 37 -10.42 5.21 -18.33
N LYS A 38 -10.07 3.97 -18.71
CA LYS A 38 -10.95 2.79 -18.52
C LYS A 38 -11.11 2.42 -17.04
N ALA A 39 -10.03 2.50 -16.26
CA ALA A 39 -10.07 2.22 -14.82
C ALA A 39 -10.97 3.20 -14.05
N LYS A 40 -10.85 4.51 -14.34
CA LYS A 40 -11.69 5.55 -13.71
C LYS A 40 -13.19 5.36 -13.97
N VAL A 41 -13.57 4.94 -15.17
CA VAL A 41 -14.99 4.69 -15.47
C VAL A 41 -15.48 3.45 -14.71
N GLN A 42 -14.75 2.34 -14.79
CA GLN A 42 -15.14 1.09 -14.12
C GLN A 42 -15.21 1.22 -12.59
N ASP A 43 -14.28 1.97 -11.99
CA ASP A 43 -14.25 2.16 -10.54
C ASP A 43 -15.35 3.10 -10.04
N ARG A 44 -15.75 4.12 -10.81
CA ARG A 44 -16.92 4.94 -10.49
C ARG A 44 -18.21 4.11 -10.47
N TRP A 45 -18.36 3.16 -11.39
CA TRP A 45 -19.49 2.23 -11.39
C TRP A 45 -19.45 1.26 -10.19
N ASN A 46 -18.28 0.72 -9.86
CA ASN A 46 -18.13 -0.17 -8.71
C ASN A 46 -18.33 0.55 -7.37
N MET A 47 -17.96 1.82 -7.25
CA MET A 47 -18.14 2.65 -6.06
C MET A 47 -19.62 2.91 -5.76
N VAL A 48 -20.40 3.24 -6.80
CA VAL A 48 -21.85 3.44 -6.69
C VAL A 48 -22.57 2.16 -6.29
N ILE A 49 -22.10 1.00 -6.75
CA ILE A 49 -22.72 -0.31 -6.46
C ILE A 49 -22.32 -0.84 -5.07
N SER A 50 -21.10 -0.56 -4.60
CA SER A 50 -20.55 -1.10 -3.35
C SER A 50 -20.82 -0.24 -2.12
N GLY A 51 -21.24 1.01 -2.27
CA GLY A 51 -21.46 1.94 -1.15
C GLY A 51 -20.18 2.35 -0.42
N ALA A 52 -19.01 2.06 -0.99
CA ALA A 52 -17.72 2.49 -0.46
C ALA A 52 -17.50 3.97 -0.73
N GLU A 53 -17.04 4.72 0.29
CA GLU A 53 -16.76 6.16 0.17
C GLU A 53 -15.57 6.46 -0.74
N PHE A 54 -14.64 5.51 -0.89
CA PHE A 54 -13.48 5.60 -1.76
C PHE A 54 -13.37 4.38 -2.68
N GLY A 55 -13.20 4.65 -3.98
CA GLY A 55 -12.93 3.63 -4.99
C GLY A 55 -11.52 3.03 -4.86
N ARG A 56 -11.31 1.87 -5.48
CA ARG A 56 -10.00 1.19 -5.51
C ARG A 56 -8.94 1.97 -6.29
N ASP A 57 -9.35 2.80 -7.24
CA ASP A 57 -8.55 3.79 -7.98
C ASP A 57 -8.07 4.95 -7.11
N GLU A 58 -8.79 5.22 -6.03
CA GLU A 58 -8.44 6.27 -5.07
C GLU A 58 -7.48 5.80 -3.98
N TRP A 59 -7.09 4.51 -4.01
CA TRP A 59 -6.07 3.93 -3.14
C TRP A 59 -4.67 4.22 -3.69
N PHE A 60 -3.70 4.31 -2.80
CA PHE A 60 -2.29 4.38 -3.19
C PHE A 60 -1.66 3.00 -3.19
N ALA A 61 -0.76 2.76 -4.15
CA ALA A 61 0.13 1.62 -4.16
C ALA A 61 1.37 1.92 -3.31
N LEU A 62 1.88 0.88 -2.64
CA LEU A 62 3.09 0.95 -1.82
C LEU A 62 4.16 0.07 -2.48
N TYR A 63 5.09 0.70 -3.21
CA TYR A 63 6.18 -0.02 -3.88
C TYR A 63 7.40 -0.03 -2.98
N LYS A 64 7.91 -1.22 -2.69
CA LYS A 64 9.08 -1.34 -1.82
C LYS A 64 10.29 -0.71 -2.49
N ASP A 65 11.08 0.03 -1.73
CA ASP A 65 12.37 0.55 -2.16
C ASP A 65 13.38 -0.62 -2.16
N ASP A 66 13.35 -1.42 -3.23
CA ASP A 66 14.27 -2.52 -3.50
C ASP A 66 14.81 -2.44 -4.95
N TRP A 67 15.45 -3.49 -5.44
CA TRP A 67 16.06 -3.48 -6.78
C TRP A 67 15.04 -3.38 -7.92
N GLY A 68 13.79 -3.80 -7.71
CA GLY A 68 12.73 -3.81 -8.73
C GLY A 68 11.82 -2.58 -8.68
N ILE A 69 11.57 -2.03 -7.48
CA ILE A 69 10.59 -0.98 -7.19
C ILE A 69 9.30 -1.17 -8.01
N ASP A 70 8.61 -2.26 -7.72
CA ASP A 70 7.38 -2.65 -8.39
C ASP A 70 6.27 -3.00 -7.38
N ASP A 71 5.16 -3.55 -7.89
CA ASP A 71 3.99 -3.89 -7.10
C ASP A 71 4.15 -5.21 -6.31
N GLY A 72 5.37 -5.75 -6.23
CA GLY A 72 5.71 -6.86 -5.36
C GLY A 72 7.18 -6.87 -4.96
N THR A 73 7.52 -7.86 -4.14
CA THR A 73 8.84 -8.02 -3.57
C THR A 73 9.01 -9.46 -3.09
N TRP A 74 10.25 -9.91 -3.06
CA TRP A 74 10.62 -11.23 -2.55
C TRP A 74 11.14 -11.09 -1.13
N ILE A 75 10.51 -11.81 -0.21
CA ILE A 75 10.89 -11.85 1.21
C ILE A 75 11.06 -13.29 1.57
N ASP A 76 12.29 -13.66 1.90
CA ASP A 76 12.64 -15.02 2.33
C ASP A 76 12.04 -16.10 1.41
N ASN A 77 12.26 -15.93 0.10
CA ASN A 77 11.77 -16.80 -0.97
C ASN A 77 10.25 -16.84 -1.17
N VAL A 78 9.48 -15.95 -0.53
CA VAL A 78 8.05 -15.78 -0.74
C VAL A 78 7.77 -14.46 -1.46
N TYR A 79 7.07 -14.53 -2.59
CA TYR A 79 6.62 -13.32 -3.30
C TYR A 79 5.38 -12.72 -2.61
N ARG A 80 5.50 -11.46 -2.19
CA ARG A 80 4.41 -10.65 -1.62
C ARG A 80 4.29 -9.36 -2.40
N GLY A 81 3.11 -8.74 -2.40
CA GLY A 81 2.88 -7.55 -3.20
C GLY A 81 1.44 -7.08 -3.10
N LEU A 82 1.06 -6.21 -4.04
CA LEU A 82 -0.24 -5.53 -4.07
C LEU A 82 -0.51 -4.73 -2.79
N PHE A 83 0.54 -4.23 -2.15
CA PHE A 83 0.43 -3.45 -0.92
C PHE A 83 -0.24 -2.11 -1.21
N ARG A 84 -1.24 -1.76 -0.40
CA ARG A 84 -2.04 -0.55 -0.59
C ARG A 84 -2.07 0.27 0.68
N LEU A 85 -2.19 1.59 0.52
CA LEU A 85 -2.71 2.50 1.52
C LEU A 85 -4.19 2.75 1.18
N HIS A 86 -5.09 2.30 2.03
CA HIS A 86 -6.53 2.38 1.77
C HIS A 86 -7.37 2.46 3.05
N PRO A 87 -8.63 2.91 3.00
CA PRO A 87 -9.53 2.83 4.13
C PRO A 87 -10.06 1.41 4.32
N GLY A 88 -10.36 1.03 5.57
CA GLY A 88 -10.98 -0.26 5.91
C GLY A 88 -10.58 -0.79 7.28
N THR A 89 -10.95 -2.03 7.57
CA THR A 89 -10.68 -2.67 8.87
C THR A 89 -9.83 -3.93 8.77
N VAL A 90 -9.52 -4.39 7.55
CA VAL A 90 -8.75 -5.61 7.29
C VAL A 90 -7.45 -5.24 6.60
N SER A 91 -6.32 -5.63 7.22
CA SER A 91 -4.97 -5.47 6.67
C SER A 91 -4.39 -6.85 6.33
N GLU A 92 -4.47 -7.23 5.06
CA GLU A 92 -3.80 -8.43 4.50
C GLU A 92 -2.36 -8.07 4.03
N GLY A 93 -1.66 -7.29 4.84
CA GLY A 93 -0.36 -6.69 4.49
C GLY A 93 -0.45 -5.28 3.88
N CYS A 94 -1.64 -4.69 3.81
CA CYS A 94 -1.84 -3.29 3.43
C CYS A 94 -1.73 -2.35 4.64
N ILE A 95 -1.41 -1.07 4.41
CA ILE A 95 -1.60 -0.04 5.44
C ILE A 95 -3.06 0.40 5.37
N THR A 96 -3.82 0.05 6.39
CA THR A 96 -5.28 0.28 6.40
C THR A 96 -5.65 1.35 7.42
N ILE A 97 -6.37 2.38 6.97
CA ILE A 97 -6.87 3.46 7.83
C ILE A 97 -8.33 3.18 8.19
N THR A 98 -8.62 3.09 9.49
CA THR A 98 -9.94 2.62 9.97
C THR A 98 -11.07 3.55 9.60
N HIS A 99 -10.87 4.87 9.75
CA HIS A 99 -11.91 5.86 9.48
C HIS A 99 -11.72 6.48 8.09
N ASN A 100 -12.80 6.55 7.32
CA ASN A 100 -12.78 7.19 6.01
C ASN A 100 -12.38 8.67 6.08
N SER A 101 -12.78 9.38 7.16
CA SER A 101 -12.38 10.78 7.38
C SER A 101 -10.87 10.95 7.48
N ASP A 102 -10.20 10.05 8.19
CA ASP A 102 -8.76 10.10 8.40
C ASP A 102 -8.04 9.76 7.09
N TYR A 103 -8.57 8.76 6.37
CA TYR A 103 -8.09 8.44 5.04
C TYR A 103 -8.24 9.64 4.08
N ALA A 104 -9.38 10.34 4.12
CA ALA A 104 -9.62 11.52 3.32
C ALA A 104 -8.59 12.63 3.60
N LEU A 105 -8.27 12.86 4.87
CA LEU A 105 -7.25 13.82 5.29
C LEU A 105 -5.87 13.45 4.74
N ILE A 106 -5.43 12.20 4.94
CA ILE A 106 -4.14 11.70 4.45
C ILE A 106 -4.07 11.77 2.92
N ARG A 107 -5.13 11.32 2.24
CA ARG A 107 -5.23 11.36 0.78
C ARG A 107 -5.15 12.77 0.26
N ASN A 108 -5.88 13.72 0.84
CA ASN A 108 -5.84 15.11 0.41
C ASN A 108 -4.45 15.73 0.62
N ALA A 109 -3.80 15.43 1.75
CA ALA A 109 -2.42 15.83 1.99
C ALA A 109 -1.47 15.26 0.91
N LEU A 110 -1.54 13.95 0.64
CA LEU A 110 -0.73 13.29 -0.40
C LEU A 110 -1.02 13.81 -1.81
N MET A 111 -2.28 14.08 -2.16
CA MET A 111 -2.63 14.62 -3.47
C MET A 111 -2.15 16.06 -3.67
N SER A 112 -1.89 16.78 -2.57
CA SER A 112 -1.36 18.15 -2.60
C SER A 112 0.17 18.22 -2.65
N THR A 113 0.87 17.08 -2.53
CA THR A 113 2.34 17.08 -2.59
C THR A 113 2.86 17.19 -4.01
N GLU A 114 4.04 17.79 -4.14
CA GLU A 114 4.82 17.72 -5.37
C GLU A 114 5.26 16.28 -5.64
N LEU A 115 5.24 15.89 -6.91
CA LEU A 115 5.65 14.56 -7.33
C LEU A 115 7.16 14.40 -7.25
N ILE A 116 7.61 13.32 -6.62
CA ILE A 116 9.01 12.95 -6.49
C ILE A 116 9.30 11.88 -7.54
N GLN A 117 10.33 12.10 -8.38
CA GLN A 117 10.82 11.06 -9.26
C GLN A 117 11.53 9.98 -8.44
N VAL A 118 11.11 8.73 -8.58
CA VAL A 118 11.75 7.62 -7.90
C VAL A 118 13.14 7.37 -8.51
N PRO A 119 14.22 7.30 -7.69
CA PRO A 119 15.57 7.06 -8.19
C PRO A 119 15.65 5.82 -9.08
N CYS A 120 16.49 5.88 -10.12
CA CYS A 120 16.70 4.79 -11.09
C CYS A 120 15.45 4.34 -11.87
N MET A 121 14.30 5.00 -11.71
CA MET A 121 13.07 4.74 -12.45
C MET A 121 12.76 5.91 -13.38
N ARG A 122 12.65 5.64 -14.69
CA ARG A 122 12.50 6.72 -15.70
C ARG A 122 11.13 7.39 -15.70
N SER A 123 10.07 6.67 -15.29
CA SER A 123 8.68 7.13 -15.43
C SER A 123 7.85 6.92 -14.17
N LEU A 124 8.47 6.56 -13.04
CA LEU A 124 7.78 6.34 -11.79
C LEU A 124 7.84 7.61 -10.93
N MET A 125 6.66 8.15 -10.65
CA MET A 125 6.49 9.34 -9.80
C MET A 125 5.75 8.92 -8.53
N ALA A 126 6.24 9.39 -7.39
CA ALA A 126 5.67 9.11 -6.09
C ALA A 126 5.15 10.39 -5.43
N ARG A 127 4.11 10.27 -4.61
CA ARG A 127 3.56 11.36 -3.77
C ARG A 127 4.38 11.56 -2.49
N GLY A 128 5.24 10.60 -2.17
CA GLY A 128 6.03 10.55 -0.96
C GLY A 128 6.53 9.13 -0.72
N TRP A 129 7.02 8.89 0.50
CA TRP A 129 7.38 7.56 0.95
C TRP A 129 6.99 7.39 2.42
N VAL A 130 6.83 6.14 2.84
CA VAL A 130 6.61 5.75 4.23
C VAL A 130 7.68 4.73 4.62
N GLU A 131 8.12 4.78 5.87
CA GLU A 131 9.01 3.78 6.43
C GLU A 131 8.26 2.92 7.43
N VAL A 132 8.27 1.62 7.18
CA VAL A 132 7.74 0.61 8.07
C VAL A 132 8.90 0.11 8.92
N SER A 133 8.83 0.34 10.22
CA SER A 133 9.79 -0.21 11.18
C SER A 133 9.14 -1.32 12.00
N GLU A 134 9.92 -2.36 12.33
CA GLU A 134 9.51 -3.27 13.39
C GLU A 134 9.63 -2.51 14.70
N SER A 135 8.50 -2.11 15.27
CA SER A 135 8.46 -1.80 16.68
C SER A 135 8.74 -3.11 17.41
N GLY A 136 9.95 -3.29 17.92
CA GLY A 136 10.28 -4.40 18.80
C GLY A 136 9.38 -4.32 20.03
N TYR A 137 8.24 -5.01 20.01
CA TYR A 137 7.42 -5.18 21.20
C TYR A 137 8.20 -6.09 22.15
N ASN A 138 9.01 -5.49 23.02
CA ASN A 138 9.40 -6.13 24.26
C ASN A 138 8.08 -6.30 25.02
N SER A 139 7.47 -7.46 24.86
CA SER A 139 6.15 -7.83 25.38
C SER A 139 6.26 -8.04 26.88
N THR A 140 6.49 -6.96 27.59
CA THR A 140 6.16 -6.81 28.99
C THR A 140 5.16 -5.67 29.08
N CYS A 141 3.89 -5.99 28.83
CA CYS A 141 2.81 -5.22 29.42
C CYS A 141 2.82 -5.53 30.93
N PRO A 142 2.79 -4.52 31.82
CA PRO A 142 2.60 -4.72 33.26
C PRO A 142 1.29 -5.44 33.60
#